data_AF-A0A1H3XVF2-F1
#
_entry.id   AF-A0A1H3XVF2-F1
#
_cell.length_a   1.000
_cell.length_b   1.000
_cell.length_c   1.000
_cell.angle_alpha   90.00
_cell.angle_beta   90.00
_cell.angle_gamma   90.00
#
_symmetry.space_group_name_H-M   'P 1'
#
loop_
_entity.id
_entity.type
_entity.pdbx_description
1 polymer ?
#
loop_
_entity_poly.entity_id
_entity_poly.type
_entity_poly.pdbx_seq_one_letter_code
_entity_poly.pdbx_strand_id
1 'polypeptide(L)'
;MAEACGPQTLPASRLVDTNVLIVASAADAGSPFRAEGTPVDDAALRQRVFDWLEAFEADPTRHAVLDADWQVCGEYGHKLSEQDYGWLVMMHKIDHNEVVWVDLQPDADGNAVLPPALASAVTDLADRKMVAAALAALALGSACQLTNASDTDWLDCQKALRTVGLEVENLLHDWLVARWHTKHGKKARYD
;
A
#
# COMPACT_ATOMS: atom_id res chain seq x y z
N MET A 1 -9.65 40.63 3.62
CA MET A 1 -8.24 40.38 3.26
C MET A 1 -8.11 38.88 3.10
N ALA A 2 -7.97 38.39 1.88
CA ALA A 2 -7.73 36.97 1.62
C ALA A 2 -6.24 36.71 1.86
N GLU A 3 -5.91 35.91 2.87
CA GLU A 3 -4.59 35.33 3.00
C GLU A 3 -4.38 34.41 1.80
N ALA A 4 -3.43 34.76 0.95
CA ALA A 4 -2.92 33.85 -0.06
C ALA A 4 -2.19 32.74 0.68
N CYS A 5 -2.84 31.58 0.84
CA CYS A 5 -2.20 30.37 1.28
C CYS A 5 -1.07 30.08 0.28
N GLY A 6 0.18 30.06 0.74
CA GLY A 6 1.30 29.54 -0.06
C GLY A 6 1.01 28.10 -0.50
N PRO A 7 1.80 27.51 -1.40
CA PRO A 7 1.60 26.10 -1.77
C PRO A 7 1.67 25.26 -0.49
N GLN A 8 0.51 24.77 -0.02
CA GLN A 8 0.45 23.84 1.09
C GLN A 8 1.06 22.54 0.58
N THR A 9 2.26 22.22 1.06
CA THR A 9 2.82 20.90 0.85
C THR A 9 1.88 19.89 1.51
N LEU A 10 1.35 18.96 0.71
CA LEU A 10 0.53 17.89 1.26
C LEU A 10 1.36 17.06 2.26
N PRO A 11 0.71 16.50 3.30
CA PRO A 11 1.40 15.65 4.27
C PRO A 11 2.05 14.46 3.56
N ALA A 12 3.10 13.91 4.19
CA ALA A 12 3.65 12.64 3.72
C ALA A 12 2.55 11.59 3.76
N SER A 13 2.44 10.78 2.71
CA SER A 13 1.36 9.80 2.62
C SER A 13 1.85 8.40 2.32
N ARG A 14 1.02 7.42 2.65
CA ARG A 14 1.24 6.01 2.35
C ARG A 14 0.02 5.44 1.66
N LEU A 15 0.24 4.88 0.48
CA LEU A 15 -0.66 3.89 -0.06
C LEU A 15 -0.28 2.55 0.57
N VAL A 16 -1.12 2.04 1.46
CA VAL A 16 -0.83 0.81 2.20
C VAL A 16 -1.36 -0.37 1.40
N ASP A 17 -0.49 -1.31 1.03
CA ASP A 17 -0.92 -2.53 0.35
C ASP A 17 -1.78 -3.41 1.29
N THR A 18 -2.76 -4.12 0.73
CA THR A 18 -3.59 -5.10 1.44
C THR A 18 -2.75 -6.10 2.23
N ASN A 19 -1.58 -6.51 1.73
CA ASN A 19 -0.72 -7.47 2.41
C ASN A 19 -0.12 -6.92 3.72
N VAL A 20 0.07 -5.61 3.85
CA VAL A 20 0.50 -4.96 5.10
C VAL A 20 -0.59 -5.12 6.14
N LEU A 21 -1.83 -4.80 5.74
CA LEU A 21 -3.02 -4.89 6.59
C LEU A 21 -3.26 -6.34 7.05
N ILE A 22 -3.14 -7.31 6.14
CA ILE A 22 -3.26 -8.74 6.44
C ILE A 22 -2.19 -9.19 7.44
N VAL A 23 -0.91 -8.86 7.19
CA VAL A 23 0.20 -9.32 8.03
C VAL A 23 0.12 -8.72 9.43
N ALA A 24 -0.25 -7.44 9.56
CA ALA A 24 -0.48 -6.80 10.85
C ALA A 24 -1.68 -7.41 11.58
N SER A 25 -2.79 -7.65 10.87
CA SER A 25 -4.00 -8.29 11.44
C SER A 25 -3.72 -9.70 11.95
N ALA A 26 -2.79 -10.42 11.34
CA ALA A 26 -2.37 -11.75 11.75
C ALA A 26 -1.42 -11.74 12.98
N ALA A 27 -0.89 -10.58 13.38
CA ALA A 27 -0.07 -10.41 14.57
C ALA A 27 -0.89 -9.93 15.78
N ASP A 28 -1.97 -9.18 15.53
CA ASP A 28 -2.83 -8.65 16.56
C ASP A 28 -3.66 -9.74 17.25
N ALA A 29 -3.70 -9.71 18.58
CA ALA A 29 -4.45 -10.69 19.37
C ALA A 29 -5.96 -10.39 19.43
N GLY A 30 -6.38 -9.15 19.13
CA GLY A 30 -7.79 -8.74 19.09
C GLY A 30 -8.47 -9.01 17.74
N SER A 31 -7.69 -9.05 16.67
CA SER A 31 -8.10 -9.33 15.31
C SER A 31 -8.55 -10.79 15.11
N PRO A 32 -9.66 -11.04 14.41
CA PRO A 32 -10.08 -12.39 14.06
C PRO A 32 -9.23 -13.02 12.93
N PHE A 33 -8.40 -12.23 12.24
CA PHE A 33 -7.51 -12.72 11.19
C PHE A 33 -6.48 -13.70 11.74
N ARG A 34 -6.39 -14.90 11.14
CA ARG A 34 -5.49 -15.95 11.63
C ARG A 34 -4.11 -15.89 11.00
N ALA A 35 -3.10 -16.33 11.74
CA ALA A 35 -1.71 -16.39 11.28
C ALA A 35 -1.52 -17.22 9.99
N GLU A 36 -2.35 -18.24 9.75
CA GLU A 36 -2.28 -19.07 8.55
C GLU A 36 -2.83 -18.36 7.29
N GLY A 37 -3.48 -17.21 7.44
CA GLY A 37 -4.03 -16.41 6.34
C GLY A 37 -3.00 -15.53 5.64
N THR A 38 -1.75 -15.52 6.10
CA THR A 38 -0.64 -14.78 5.51
C THR A 38 0.52 -15.72 5.14
N PRO A 39 1.30 -15.42 4.08
CA PRO A 39 2.50 -16.19 3.75
C PRO A 39 3.66 -16.01 4.77
N VAL A 40 3.57 -15.02 5.67
CA VAL A 40 4.61 -14.73 6.67
C VAL A 40 4.38 -15.59 7.91
N ASP A 41 5.10 -16.70 8.02
CA ASP A 41 5.00 -17.70 9.09
C ASP A 41 5.76 -17.31 10.38
N ASP A 42 6.83 -16.52 10.26
CA ASP A 42 7.58 -16.00 11.39
C ASP A 42 6.80 -14.92 12.16
N ALA A 43 6.48 -15.20 13.43
CA ALA A 43 5.75 -14.29 14.31
C ALA A 43 6.49 -12.96 14.56
N ALA A 44 7.83 -12.96 14.62
CA ALA A 44 8.60 -11.74 14.82
C ALA A 44 8.54 -10.83 13.58
N LEU A 45 8.47 -11.41 12.37
CA LEU A 45 8.27 -10.64 11.15
C LEU A 45 6.86 -10.07 11.08
N ARG A 46 5.84 -10.83 11.49
CA ARG A 46 4.46 -10.29 11.59
C ARG A 46 4.39 -9.14 12.59
N GLN A 47 5.03 -9.28 13.76
CA GLN A 47 5.10 -8.23 14.77
C GLN A 47 5.74 -6.94 14.22
N ARG A 48 6.81 -7.04 13.42
CA ARG A 48 7.42 -5.86 12.81
C ARG A 48 6.46 -5.07 11.90
N VAL A 49 5.59 -5.77 11.18
CA VAL A 49 4.58 -5.12 10.32
C VAL A 49 3.47 -4.52 11.17
N PHE A 50 3.06 -5.20 12.23
CA PHE A 50 2.13 -4.66 13.22
C PHE A 50 2.66 -3.37 13.85
N ASP A 51 3.89 -3.37 14.36
CA ASP A 51 4.51 -2.21 15.01
C ASP A 51 4.60 -1.02 14.03
N TRP A 52 4.88 -1.28 12.75
CA TRP A 52 4.86 -0.24 11.72
C TRP A 52 3.46 0.32 11.52
N LEU A 53 2.43 -0.54 11.47
CA LEU A 53 1.06 -0.12 11.22
C LEU A 53 0.46 0.62 12.44
N GLU A 54 0.80 0.22 13.66
CA GLU A 54 0.47 0.93 14.91
C GLU A 54 1.13 2.32 14.92
N ALA A 55 2.40 2.41 14.57
CA ALA A 55 3.09 3.70 14.46
C ALA A 55 2.50 4.57 13.34
N PHE A 56 2.06 3.97 12.23
CA PHE A 56 1.35 4.67 11.16
C PHE A 56 0.00 5.20 11.64
N GLU A 57 -0.81 4.38 12.32
CA GLU A 57 -2.09 4.78 12.91
C GLU A 57 -1.93 5.99 13.83
N ALA A 58 -0.96 5.94 14.75
CA ALA A 58 -0.72 6.96 15.76
C ALA A 58 -0.08 8.26 15.23
N ASP A 59 0.44 8.29 14.00
CA ASP A 59 1.08 9.48 13.40
C ASP A 59 0.06 10.31 12.60
N PRO A 60 -0.44 11.44 13.13
CA PRO A 60 -1.42 12.28 12.43
C PRO A 60 -0.80 13.08 11.27
N THR A 61 0.53 13.08 11.15
CA THR A 61 1.24 13.77 10.06
C THR A 61 1.47 12.87 8.85
N ARG A 62 1.15 11.58 8.98
CA ARG A 62 1.30 10.58 7.93
C ARG A 62 -0.05 10.05 7.51
N HIS A 63 -0.48 10.48 6.33
CA HIS A 63 -1.83 10.20 5.84
C HIS A 63 -1.88 8.91 5.04
N ALA A 64 -3.04 8.25 5.03
CA ALA A 64 -3.34 7.21 4.06
C ALA A 64 -3.64 7.82 2.67
N VAL A 65 -3.43 7.06 1.60
CA VAL A 65 -3.96 7.39 0.27
C VAL A 65 -5.11 6.43 -0.04
N LEU A 66 -6.27 6.98 -0.38
CA LEU A 66 -7.47 6.23 -0.75
C LEU A 66 -8.15 6.91 -1.93
N ASP A 67 -8.81 6.14 -2.79
CA ASP A 67 -9.59 6.70 -3.89
C ASP A 67 -11.02 7.05 -3.46
N ALA A 68 -11.55 8.14 -4.03
CA ALA A 68 -12.90 8.64 -3.71
C ALA A 68 -14.02 7.65 -4.10
N ASP A 69 -13.76 6.76 -5.05
CA ASP A 69 -14.70 5.72 -5.51
C ASP A 69 -14.59 4.40 -4.72
N TRP A 70 -13.77 4.38 -3.65
CA TRP A 70 -13.61 3.24 -2.73
C TRP A 70 -13.08 1.95 -3.38
N GLN A 71 -12.42 2.01 -4.54
CA GLN A 71 -11.86 0.84 -5.22
C GLN A 71 -10.72 0.18 -4.43
N VAL A 72 -9.85 0.98 -3.81
CA VAL A 72 -8.76 0.53 -2.93
C VAL A 72 -9.34 -0.09 -1.66
N CYS A 73 -10.30 0.56 -1.01
CA CYS A 73 -10.99 0.00 0.14
C CYS A 73 -11.74 -1.29 -0.19
N GLY A 74 -12.34 -1.38 -1.39
CA GLY A 74 -12.98 -2.59 -1.88
C GLY A 74 -12.00 -3.76 -2.01
N GLU A 75 -10.76 -3.50 -2.42
CA GLU A 75 -9.70 -4.52 -2.43
C GLU A 75 -9.41 -5.04 -1.02
N TYR A 76 -9.34 -4.16 -0.03
CA TYR A 76 -9.15 -4.56 1.36
C TYR A 76 -10.31 -5.44 1.86
N GLY A 77 -11.55 -5.04 1.58
CA GLY A 77 -12.77 -5.76 1.99
C GLY A 77 -12.92 -7.16 1.37
N HIS A 78 -12.20 -7.47 0.29
CA HIS A 78 -12.15 -8.84 -0.25
C HIS A 78 -11.29 -9.79 0.59
N LYS A 79 -10.39 -9.25 1.43
CA LYS A 79 -9.43 -10.04 2.21
C LYS A 79 -9.63 -9.90 3.71
N LEU A 80 -10.14 -8.76 4.16
CA LEU A 80 -10.33 -8.42 5.56
C LEU A 80 -11.81 -8.23 5.87
N SER A 81 -12.20 -8.64 7.06
CA SER A 81 -13.46 -8.29 7.70
C SER A 81 -13.36 -6.93 8.39
N GLU A 82 -14.52 -6.36 8.72
CA GLU A 82 -14.60 -5.07 9.43
C GLU A 82 -13.99 -5.10 10.84
N GLN A 83 -13.68 -6.29 11.38
CA GLN A 83 -13.09 -6.48 12.70
C GLN A 83 -11.57 -6.74 12.65
N ASP A 84 -10.98 -6.90 11.46
CA ASP A 84 -9.55 -7.13 11.34
C ASP A 84 -8.78 -5.83 11.58
N TYR A 85 -7.72 -5.90 12.38
CA TYR A 85 -6.97 -4.73 12.85
C TYR A 85 -6.53 -3.80 11.70
N GLY A 86 -6.03 -4.37 10.60
CA GLY A 86 -5.61 -3.59 9.45
C GLY A 86 -6.74 -2.78 8.82
N TRP A 87 -7.97 -3.31 8.78
CA TRP A 87 -9.14 -2.53 8.33
C TRP A 87 -9.48 -1.41 9.32
N LEU A 88 -9.45 -1.71 10.62
CA LEU A 88 -9.71 -0.73 11.67
C LEU A 88 -8.76 0.46 11.62
N VAL A 89 -7.46 0.25 11.36
CA VAL A 89 -6.48 1.33 11.17
C VAL A 89 -6.84 2.22 9.97
N MET A 90 -7.29 1.63 8.85
CA MET A 90 -7.73 2.43 7.70
C MET A 90 -8.97 3.26 8.02
N MET A 91 -9.94 2.69 8.76
CA MET A 91 -11.11 3.43 9.23
C MET A 91 -10.72 4.55 10.21
N HIS A 92 -9.77 4.30 11.11
CA HIS A 92 -9.22 5.32 12.00
C HIS A 92 -8.68 6.51 11.21
N LYS A 93 -7.86 6.28 10.16
CA LYS A 93 -7.36 7.35 9.29
C LYS A 93 -8.48 8.13 8.61
N ILE A 94 -9.52 7.44 8.12
CA ILE A 94 -10.69 8.08 7.51
C ILE A 94 -11.43 8.96 8.53
N ASP A 95 -11.73 8.44 9.72
CA ASP A 95 -12.49 9.12 10.77
C ASP A 95 -11.77 10.37 11.31
N HIS A 96 -10.43 10.36 11.27
CA HIS A 96 -9.59 11.49 11.69
C HIS A 96 -9.27 12.46 10.56
N ASN A 97 -9.80 12.26 9.35
CA ASN A 97 -9.50 13.07 8.17
C ASN A 97 -8.00 13.08 7.82
N GLU A 98 -7.33 11.94 8.07
CA GLU A 98 -5.91 11.70 7.83
C GLU A 98 -5.71 10.92 6.52
N VAL A 99 -6.43 11.35 5.48
CA VAL A 99 -6.45 10.71 4.16
C VAL A 99 -6.18 11.75 3.08
N VAL A 100 -5.33 11.39 2.13
CA VAL A 100 -5.21 12.06 0.83
C VAL A 100 -6.15 11.33 -0.12
N TRP A 101 -7.31 11.95 -0.36
CA TRP A 101 -8.30 11.45 -1.31
C TRP A 101 -7.87 11.74 -2.74
N VAL A 102 -7.96 10.73 -3.60
CA VAL A 102 -7.59 10.83 -5.02
C VAL A 102 -8.73 10.34 -5.92
N ASP A 103 -8.81 10.90 -7.13
CA ASP A 103 -9.73 10.43 -8.14
C ASP A 103 -9.02 9.45 -9.08
N LEU A 104 -9.63 8.29 -9.32
CA LEU A 104 -9.15 7.32 -10.31
C LEU A 104 -10.02 7.36 -11.56
N GLN A 105 -9.40 7.26 -12.72
CA GLN A 105 -10.12 7.12 -13.99
C GLN A 105 -10.03 5.67 -14.46
N PRO A 106 -11.12 4.89 -14.34
CA PRO A 106 -11.13 3.51 -14.81
C PRO A 106 -11.24 3.43 -16.34
N ASP A 107 -10.81 2.30 -16.90
CA ASP A 107 -11.13 1.91 -18.27
C ASP A 107 -12.57 1.40 -18.41
N ALA A 108 -12.93 0.95 -19.61
CA ALA A 108 -14.26 0.42 -19.92
C ALA A 108 -14.63 -0.83 -19.09
N ASP A 109 -13.63 -1.55 -18.56
CA ASP A 109 -13.80 -2.76 -17.77
C ASP A 109 -13.71 -2.46 -16.25
N GLY A 110 -13.58 -1.20 -15.86
CA GLY A 110 -13.51 -0.77 -14.46
C GLY A 110 -12.11 -0.83 -13.84
N ASN A 111 -11.06 -1.08 -14.63
CA ASN A 111 -9.69 -1.16 -14.11
C ASN A 111 -8.99 0.21 -14.16
N ALA A 112 -8.15 0.50 -13.18
CA ALA A 112 -7.35 1.72 -13.22
C ALA A 112 -6.36 1.70 -14.42
N VAL A 113 -6.29 2.82 -15.12
CA VAL A 113 -5.41 2.99 -16.28
C VAL A 113 -4.05 3.52 -15.83
N LEU A 114 -3.00 2.76 -16.11
CA LEU A 114 -1.63 3.19 -15.90
C LEU A 114 -1.01 3.73 -17.21
N PRO A 115 -0.03 4.65 -17.11
CA PRO A 115 0.83 5.00 -18.23
C PRO A 115 1.42 3.74 -18.90
N PRO A 116 1.57 3.69 -20.24
CA PRO A 116 1.99 2.47 -20.94
C PRO A 116 3.28 1.83 -20.41
N ALA A 117 4.23 2.65 -19.95
CA ALA A 117 5.50 2.19 -19.38
C ALA A 117 5.33 1.42 -18.05
N LEU A 118 4.28 1.72 -17.28
CA LEU A 118 3.93 1.01 -16.05
C LEU A 118 2.95 -0.13 -16.30
N ALA A 119 2.03 0.02 -17.26
CA ALA A 119 1.03 -1.00 -17.58
C ALA A 119 1.66 -2.35 -18.01
N SER A 120 2.86 -2.33 -18.58
CA SER A 120 3.64 -3.52 -18.92
C SER A 120 4.41 -4.12 -17.74
N ALA A 121 4.73 -3.32 -16.71
CA ALA A 121 5.47 -3.76 -15.53
C ALA A 121 4.54 -4.22 -14.40
N VAL A 122 3.42 -3.52 -14.20
CA VAL A 122 2.38 -3.84 -13.22
C VAL A 122 1.33 -4.70 -13.92
N THR A 123 1.58 -6.00 -13.92
CA THR A 123 0.78 -6.97 -14.69
C THR A 123 -0.50 -7.40 -13.99
N ASP A 124 -0.55 -7.37 -12.66
CA ASP A 124 -1.79 -7.61 -11.91
C ASP A 124 -2.73 -6.41 -12.06
N LEU A 125 -3.99 -6.67 -12.40
CA LEU A 125 -5.02 -5.65 -12.53
C LEU A 125 -5.40 -5.04 -11.17
N ALA A 126 -5.35 -5.82 -10.09
CA ALA A 126 -5.61 -5.31 -8.75
C ALA A 126 -4.56 -4.25 -8.37
N ASP A 127 -3.28 -4.53 -8.60
CA ASP A 127 -2.17 -3.62 -8.31
C ASP A 127 -2.22 -2.33 -9.11
N ARG A 128 -2.84 -2.32 -10.30
CA ARG A 128 -2.98 -1.10 -11.09
C ARG A 128 -3.74 -0.02 -10.36
N LYS A 129 -4.78 -0.37 -9.58
CA LYS A 129 -5.56 0.61 -8.81
C LYS A 129 -4.72 1.23 -7.70
N MET A 130 -3.88 0.41 -7.07
CA MET A 130 -2.94 0.82 -6.03
C MET A 130 -1.92 1.80 -6.59
N VAL A 131 -1.26 1.44 -7.69
CA VAL A 131 -0.27 2.31 -8.35
C VAL A 131 -0.92 3.59 -8.87
N ALA A 132 -2.10 3.53 -9.47
CA ALA A 132 -2.80 4.71 -9.96
C ALA A 132 -3.13 5.69 -8.82
N ALA A 133 -3.59 5.19 -7.66
CA ALA A 133 -3.88 6.01 -6.50
C ALA A 133 -2.63 6.69 -5.93
N ALA A 134 -1.53 5.95 -5.81
CA ALA A 134 -0.26 6.50 -5.37
C ALA A 134 0.27 7.58 -6.34
N LEU A 135 0.16 7.36 -7.66
CA LEU A 135 0.56 8.36 -8.66
C LEU A 135 -0.31 9.61 -8.62
N ALA A 136 -1.62 9.46 -8.40
CA ALA A 136 -2.51 10.59 -8.24
C ALA A 136 -2.14 11.41 -6.99
N ALA A 137 -1.79 10.77 -5.87
CA ALA A 137 -1.32 11.46 -4.67
C ALA A 137 0.00 12.22 -4.91
N LEU A 138 0.95 11.62 -5.66
CA LEU A 138 2.17 12.30 -6.08
C LEU A 138 1.87 13.52 -6.97
N ALA A 139 0.92 13.40 -7.90
CA ALA A 139 0.51 14.51 -8.78
C ALA A 139 -0.13 15.68 -8.01
N LEU A 140 -0.78 15.40 -6.87
CA LEU A 140 -1.27 16.44 -5.95
C LEU A 140 -0.16 17.08 -5.09
N GLY A 141 1.07 16.55 -5.16
CA GLY A 141 2.23 17.06 -4.42
C GLY A 141 2.48 16.40 -3.07
N SER A 142 1.84 15.26 -2.78
CA SER A 142 2.16 14.46 -1.59
C SER A 142 3.52 13.77 -1.75
N ALA A 143 4.27 13.61 -0.65
CA ALA A 143 5.41 12.72 -0.57
C ALA A 143 4.95 11.25 -0.37
N CYS A 144 4.23 10.71 -1.36
CA CYS A 144 3.60 9.39 -1.29
C CYS A 144 4.60 8.25 -1.51
N GLN A 145 4.47 7.19 -0.72
CA GLN A 145 5.13 5.89 -0.95
C GLN A 145 4.10 4.76 -0.94
N LEU A 146 4.36 3.70 -1.72
CA LEU A 146 3.59 2.46 -1.64
C LEU A 146 4.23 1.58 -0.56
N THR A 147 3.45 1.12 0.42
CA THR A 147 3.97 0.28 1.51
C THR A 147 3.63 -1.17 1.26
N ASN A 148 4.63 -2.03 1.25
CA ASN A 148 4.52 -3.47 1.01
C ASN A 148 5.16 -4.26 2.16
N ALA A 149 4.51 -5.33 2.61
CA ALA A 149 5.05 -6.27 3.58
C ALA A 149 5.49 -7.59 2.93
N SER A 150 4.63 -8.26 2.17
CA SER A 150 4.85 -9.66 1.80
C SER A 150 4.59 -10.03 0.34
N ASP A 151 4.23 -9.08 -0.51
CA ASP A 151 4.08 -9.36 -1.93
C ASP A 151 5.40 -9.15 -2.67
N THR A 152 5.89 -10.22 -3.29
CA THR A 152 7.15 -10.25 -4.02
C THR A 152 7.07 -9.59 -5.38
N ASP A 153 5.88 -9.41 -5.95
CA ASP A 153 5.70 -8.94 -7.32
C ASP A 153 6.01 -7.43 -7.43
N TRP A 154 5.96 -6.71 -6.30
CA TRP A 154 6.51 -5.36 -6.20
C TRP A 154 8.02 -5.28 -6.49
N LEU A 155 8.79 -6.34 -6.25
CA LEU A 155 10.22 -6.37 -6.60
C LEU A 155 10.43 -6.41 -8.12
N ASP A 156 9.52 -7.05 -8.86
CA ASP A 156 9.62 -7.17 -10.32
C ASP A 156 9.34 -5.83 -11.02
N CYS A 157 8.45 -5.01 -10.46
CA CYS A 157 8.09 -3.71 -11.02
C CYS A 157 8.76 -2.50 -10.34
N GLN A 158 9.54 -2.69 -9.28
CA GLN A 158 10.11 -1.60 -8.47
C GLN A 158 10.87 -0.57 -9.30
N LYS A 159 11.72 -0.99 -10.24
CA LYS A 159 12.46 -0.10 -11.14
C LYS A 159 11.56 0.78 -12.01
N ALA A 160 10.47 0.22 -12.52
CA ALA A 160 9.52 0.96 -13.33
C ALA A 160 8.79 2.02 -12.48
N LEU A 161 8.41 1.68 -11.25
CA LEU A 161 7.78 2.60 -10.29
C LEU A 161 8.73 3.75 -9.92
N ARG A 162 10.01 3.46 -9.66
CA ARG A 162 11.01 4.50 -9.39
C ARG A 162 11.21 5.48 -10.54
N THR A 163 11.08 5.01 -11.78
CA THR A 163 11.23 5.87 -12.98
C THR A 163 10.15 6.95 -13.05
N VAL A 164 9.00 6.74 -12.41
CA VAL A 164 7.91 7.72 -12.29
C VAL A 164 7.87 8.41 -10.91
N GLY A 165 8.90 8.21 -10.08
CA GLY A 165 9.02 8.83 -8.76
C GLY A 165 8.23 8.15 -7.65
N LEU A 166 7.66 6.97 -7.89
CA LEU A 166 6.96 6.19 -6.87
C LEU A 166 7.91 5.18 -6.23
N GLU A 167 8.23 5.40 -4.95
CA GLU A 167 9.03 4.46 -4.16
C GLU A 167 8.14 3.43 -3.45
N VAL A 168 8.66 2.20 -3.36
CA VAL A 168 8.05 1.10 -2.59
C VAL A 168 8.81 0.92 -1.28
N GLU A 169 8.15 1.15 -0.16
CA GLU A 169 8.61 0.87 1.20
C GLU A 169 8.36 -0.61 1.52
N ASN A 170 9.42 -1.43 1.44
CA ASN A 170 9.35 -2.86 1.72
C ASN A 170 9.67 -3.15 3.20
N LEU A 171 8.65 -3.40 4.02
CA LEU A 171 8.78 -3.59 5.48
C LEU A 171 9.60 -4.84 5.84
N LEU A 172 9.50 -5.89 5.03
CA LEU A 172 10.17 -7.18 5.22
C LEU A 172 11.14 -7.49 4.06
N HIS A 173 11.99 -6.53 3.68
CA HIS A 173 12.87 -6.64 2.51
C HIS A 173 13.64 -7.97 2.42
N ASP A 174 14.36 -8.38 3.47
CA ASP A 174 15.14 -9.62 3.44
C ASP A 174 14.26 -10.87 3.21
N TRP A 175 13.06 -10.89 3.80
CA TRP A 175 12.10 -11.98 3.61
C TRP A 175 11.55 -11.98 2.18
N LEU A 176 11.19 -10.81 1.64
CA LEU A 176 10.71 -10.65 0.27
C LEU A 176 11.74 -11.17 -0.74
N VAL A 177 13.02 -10.80 -0.57
CA VAL A 177 14.11 -11.23 -1.44
C VAL A 177 14.31 -12.75 -1.39
N ALA A 178 14.33 -13.32 -0.19
CA ALA A 178 14.45 -14.77 -0.01
C ALA A 178 13.28 -15.52 -0.67
N ARG A 179 12.05 -15.00 -0.51
CA ARG A 179 10.83 -15.56 -1.10
C ARG A 179 10.83 -15.44 -2.62
N TRP A 180 11.21 -14.28 -3.15
CA TRP A 180 11.30 -14.03 -4.58
C TRP A 180 12.32 -14.96 -5.26
N HIS A 181 13.47 -15.21 -4.63
CA HIS A 181 14.44 -16.18 -5.13
C HIS A 181 13.94 -17.62 -5.14
N THR A 182 12.93 -17.96 -4.32
CA THR A 182 12.26 -19.27 -4.37
C THR A 182 11.36 -19.36 -5.60
N LYS A 183 10.71 -18.25 -6.02
CA LYS A 183 9.85 -18.15 -7.22
C LYS A 183 10.68 -18.09 -8.52
N HIS A 184 11.76 -17.31 -8.54
CA HIS A 184 12.53 -17.00 -9.77
C HIS A 184 13.91 -17.68 -9.86
N GLY A 185 14.37 -18.31 -8.78
CA GLY A 185 15.67 -18.97 -8.68
C GLY A 185 16.78 -18.09 -8.08
N LYS A 186 17.73 -18.72 -7.38
CA LYS A 186 18.79 -18.04 -6.59
C LYS A 186 19.76 -17.16 -7.40
N LYS A 187 19.83 -17.33 -8.72
CA LYS A 187 20.71 -16.54 -9.61
C LYS A 187 19.97 -15.39 -10.29
N ALA A 188 18.64 -15.36 -10.21
CA ALA A 188 17.86 -14.27 -10.75
C ALA A 188 18.22 -12.99 -9.99
N ARG A 189 18.23 -11.86 -10.69
CA ARG A 189 18.40 -10.55 -10.08
C ARG A 189 17.14 -9.75 -10.40
N TYR A 190 16.64 -9.03 -9.41
CA TYR A 190 15.70 -7.95 -9.60
C TYR A 190 16.51 -6.65 -9.51
N ASP A 191 16.20 -5.70 -10.38
CA ASP A 191 16.88 -4.39 -10.46
C ASP A 191 16.05 -3.33 -9.74
#